data_AF-A9DJI6-F1
#
_entry.id   AF-A9DJI6-F1
#
_cell.length_a   1.000
_cell.length_b   1.000
_cell.length_c   1.000
_cell.angle_alpha   90.00
_cell.angle_beta   90.00
_cell.angle_gamma   90.00
#
_symmetry.space_group_name_H-M   'P 1'
#
loop_
_entity.id
_entity.type
_entity.pdbx_description
1 polymer ?
#
loop_
_entity_poly.entity_id
_entity_poly.type
_entity_poly.pdbx_seq_one_letter_code
_entity_poly.pdbx_strand_id
1 'polypeptide(L)'
;MQPAFNSDLLQQLLEPENLHRAWRQVKANKGAAGIDGMTIEAFPLWMQQGGWQQCKTQLELGDYQPSAVRRVEIDKPDGGKRKLGIPNVIDRVIQQAIAQIL
;
A
#
# COMPACT_ATOMS: atom_id res chain seq x y z
N MET A 1 -24.85 -11.37 11.17
CA MET A 1 -24.69 -9.91 11.13
C MET A 1 -23.29 -9.64 10.61
N GLN A 2 -23.14 -9.11 9.39
CA GLN A 2 -21.88 -8.47 9.04
C GLN A 2 -21.69 -7.32 10.04
N PRO A 3 -20.53 -7.20 10.72
CA PRO A 3 -20.26 -5.98 11.45
C PRO A 3 -20.39 -4.85 10.44
N ALA A 4 -21.05 -3.76 10.82
CA ALA A 4 -20.92 -2.52 10.09
C ALA A 4 -19.44 -2.12 10.17
N PHE A 5 -18.60 -2.66 9.29
CA PHE A 5 -17.46 -1.92 8.79
C PHE A 5 -18.10 -0.65 8.27
N ASN A 6 -18.00 0.39 9.10
CA ASN A 6 -18.69 1.64 8.96
C ASN A 6 -18.43 2.09 7.53
N SER A 7 -19.43 2.05 6.64
CA SER A 7 -19.24 2.22 5.19
C SER A 7 -18.51 3.53 4.88
N ASP A 8 -18.68 4.49 5.79
CA ASP A 8 -17.93 5.72 5.94
C ASP A 8 -16.40 5.56 5.92
N LEU A 9 -15.80 4.62 6.67
CA LEU A 9 -14.35 4.43 6.71
C LEU A 9 -13.79 3.90 5.39
N LEU A 10 -14.47 2.97 4.73
CA LEU A 10 -14.05 2.49 3.41
C LEU A 10 -14.17 3.61 2.36
N GLN A 11 -15.22 4.43 2.45
CA GLN A 11 -15.37 5.61 1.60
C GLN A 11 -14.22 6.61 1.83
N GLN A 12 -13.93 6.97 3.09
CA GLN A 12 -12.81 7.86 3.46
C GLN A 12 -11.45 7.32 3.00
N LEU A 13 -11.23 6.00 3.12
CA LEU A 13 -10.02 5.34 2.63
C LEU A 13 -9.84 5.58 1.12
N LEU A 14 -10.91 5.37 0.36
CA LEU A 14 -10.94 5.43 -1.11
C LEU A 14 -11.13 6.84 -1.67
N GLU A 15 -11.23 7.87 -0.81
CA GLU A 15 -11.33 9.25 -1.27
C GLU A 15 -10.09 9.64 -2.09
N PRO A 16 -10.26 10.28 -3.27
CA PRO A 16 -9.14 10.68 -4.10
C PRO A 16 -8.09 11.50 -3.37
N GLU A 17 -8.50 12.46 -2.52
CA GLU A 17 -7.56 13.28 -1.77
C GLU A 17 -6.80 12.47 -0.73
N ASN A 18 -7.45 11.52 -0.06
CA ASN A 18 -6.79 10.63 0.90
C ASN A 18 -5.72 9.78 0.21
N LEU A 19 -6.08 9.14 -0.90
CA LEU A 19 -5.15 8.35 -1.71
C LEU A 19 -3.98 9.17 -2.24
N HIS A 20 -4.22 10.43 -2.61
CA HIS A 20 -3.18 11.32 -3.09
C HIS A 20 -2.22 11.74 -1.97
N ARG A 21 -2.72 11.96 -0.75
CA ARG A 21 -1.88 12.15 0.45
C ARG A 21 -1.09 10.88 0.78
N ALA A 22 -1.72 9.72 0.76
CA ALA A 22 -1.08 8.44 1.01
C ALA A 22 0.06 8.17 0.01
N TRP A 23 -0.19 8.39 -1.28
CA TRP A 23 0.83 8.28 -2.31
C TRP A 23 2.00 9.24 -2.08
N ARG A 24 1.74 10.52 -1.78
CA ARG A 24 2.79 11.50 -1.47
C ARG A 24 3.68 11.04 -0.32
N GLN A 25 3.08 10.49 0.74
CA GLN A 25 3.84 9.99 1.89
C GLN A 25 4.67 8.75 1.53
N VAL A 26 4.10 7.78 0.80
CA VAL A 26 4.82 6.59 0.34
C VAL A 26 5.99 6.97 -0.57
N LYS A 27 5.80 7.92 -1.49
CA LYS A 27 6.85 8.44 -2.36
C LYS A 27 7.96 9.13 -1.57
N ALA A 28 7.60 9.94 -0.56
CA ALA A 28 8.56 10.62 0.31
C ALA A 28 9.38 9.63 1.17
N ASN A 29 8.75 8.57 1.65
CA ASN A 29 9.38 7.50 2.43
C ASN A 29 10.35 6.66 1.58
N LYS A 30 10.27 6.75 0.24
CA LYS A 30 11.05 5.94 -0.71
C LYS A 30 10.86 4.45 -0.38
N GLY A 31 11.95 3.69 -0.37
CA GLY A 31 11.95 2.27 -0.05
C GLY A 31 12.02 1.40 -1.31
N ALA A 32 12.63 0.23 -1.16
CA ALA A 32 12.80 -0.70 -2.25
C ALA A 32 11.47 -1.31 -2.71
N ALA A 33 11.47 -1.88 -3.90
CA ALA A 33 10.32 -2.61 -4.44
C ALA A 33 9.95 -3.82 -3.56
N GLY A 34 8.68 -4.22 -3.63
CA GLY A 34 8.17 -5.44 -3.02
C GLY A 34 8.56 -6.68 -3.83
N ILE A 35 7.77 -7.75 -3.71
CA ILE A 35 8.05 -9.01 -4.43
C ILE A 35 7.69 -8.92 -5.92
N ASP A 36 6.78 -8.02 -6.27
CA ASP A 36 6.37 -7.73 -7.65
C ASP A 36 7.40 -6.93 -8.46
N GLY A 37 8.42 -6.39 -7.80
CA GLY A 37 9.46 -5.58 -8.43
C GLY A 37 9.01 -4.17 -8.84
N MET A 38 7.76 -3.76 -8.56
CA MET A 38 7.30 -2.42 -8.91
C MET A 38 8.01 -1.38 -8.03
N THR A 39 8.63 -0.39 -8.67
CA THR A 39 9.29 0.73 -7.98
C THR A 39 8.34 1.90 -7.77
N ILE A 40 8.75 2.85 -6.94
CA ILE A 40 8.04 4.12 -6.73
C ILE A 40 7.93 4.90 -8.05
N GLU A 41 8.94 4.81 -8.92
CA GLU A 41 8.98 5.50 -10.21
C GLU A 41 8.00 4.88 -11.22
N ALA A 42 7.79 3.56 -11.16
CA ALA A 42 6.86 2.85 -12.04
C ALA A 42 5.38 2.99 -11.63
N PHE A 43 5.11 3.27 -10.34
CA PHE A 43 3.75 3.32 -9.80
C PHE A 43 2.80 4.33 -10.49
N PRO A 44 3.23 5.57 -10.83
CA PRO A 44 2.36 6.51 -11.56
C PRO A 44 1.90 5.98 -12.92
N LEU A 45 2.78 5.27 -13.64
CA LEU A 45 2.42 4.67 -14.93
C LEU A 45 1.41 3.53 -14.74
N TRP A 46 1.61 2.67 -13.74
CA TRP A 46 0.67 1.61 -13.37
C TRP A 46 -0.72 2.18 -13.01
N MET A 47 -0.77 3.30 -12.28
CA MET A 47 -2.02 4.01 -12.00
C MET A 47 -2.69 4.53 -13.28
N GLN A 48 -1.93 5.17 -14.18
CA GLN A 48 -2.44 5.68 -15.46
C GLN A 48 -2.98 4.57 -16.37
N GLN A 49 -2.41 3.37 -16.29
CA GLN A 49 -2.87 2.19 -17.03
C GLN A 49 -4.14 1.55 -16.45
N GLY A 50 -4.75 2.16 -15.42
CA GLY A 50 -6.01 1.71 -14.83
C GLY A 50 -5.84 0.69 -13.70
N GLY A 51 -4.61 0.41 -13.26
CA GLY A 51 -4.36 -0.53 -12.16
C GLY A 51 -5.10 -0.16 -10.88
N TRP A 52 -5.20 1.14 -10.58
CA TRP A 52 -5.94 1.60 -9.40
C TRP A 52 -7.43 1.29 -9.46
N GLN A 53 -8.04 1.40 -10.65
CA GLN A 53 -9.47 1.12 -10.79
C GLN A 53 -9.78 -0.34 -10.46
N GLN A 54 -8.92 -1.26 -10.87
CA GLN A 54 -9.05 -2.68 -10.53
C GLN A 54 -8.90 -2.92 -9.02
N CYS A 55 -7.88 -2.34 -8.39
CA CYS A 55 -7.68 -2.46 -6.95
C CYS A 55 -8.85 -1.87 -6.15
N LYS A 56 -9.39 -0.72 -6.58
CA LYS A 56 -10.56 -0.09 -5.96
C LYS A 56 -11.77 -1.02 -5.99
N THR A 57 -12.08 -1.59 -7.15
CA THR A 57 -13.20 -2.56 -7.28
C THR A 57 -13.00 -3.75 -6.34
N GLN A 58 -11.78 -4.30 -6.26
CA GLN A 58 -11.48 -5.41 -5.35
C GLN A 58 -11.64 -5.03 -3.88
N LEU A 59 -11.25 -3.82 -3.49
CA LEU A 59 -11.42 -3.30 -2.12
C LEU A 59 -12.90 -3.12 -1.78
N GLU A 60 -13.69 -2.57 -2.71
CA GLU A 60 -15.14 -2.37 -2.54
C GLU A 60 -15.90 -3.69 -2.43
N LEU A 61 -15.47 -4.73 -3.15
CA LEU A 61 -16.06 -6.07 -3.10
C LEU A 61 -15.54 -6.93 -1.93
N GLY A 62 -14.46 -6.51 -1.25
CA GLY A 62 -13.81 -7.29 -0.21
C GLY A 62 -12.90 -8.42 -0.74
N ASP A 63 -12.59 -8.41 -2.04
CA ASP A 63 -11.78 -9.42 -2.73
C ASP A 63 -10.30 -9.06 -2.84
N TYR A 64 -9.90 -7.87 -2.37
CA TYR A 64 -8.50 -7.44 -2.39
C TYR A 64 -7.65 -8.34 -1.48
N GLN A 65 -6.66 -9.01 -2.08
CA GLN A 65 -5.68 -9.83 -1.36
C GLN A 65 -4.32 -9.12 -1.40
N PRO A 66 -3.81 -8.61 -0.25
CA PRO A 66 -2.48 -8.03 -0.19
C PRO A 66 -1.42 -9.03 -0.62
N SER A 67 -0.36 -8.54 -1.26
CA SER A 67 0.72 -9.40 -1.69
C SER A 67 1.61 -9.83 -0.52
N ALA A 68 2.31 -10.96 -0.68
CA ALA A 68 3.33 -11.37 0.27
C ALA A 68 4.46 -10.33 0.35
N VAL A 69 4.92 -10.03 1.57
CA VAL A 69 6.02 -9.09 1.76
C VAL A 69 7.35 -9.69 1.32
N ARG A 70 8.19 -8.91 0.63
CA ARG A 70 9.54 -9.32 0.28
C ARG A 70 10.44 -9.29 1.51
N ARG A 71 11.08 -10.41 1.82
CA ARG A 71 12.03 -10.52 2.94
C ARG A 71 13.40 -10.00 2.52
N VAL A 72 13.99 -9.14 3.35
CA VAL A 72 15.39 -8.73 3.23
C VAL A 72 16.05 -8.71 4.60
N GLU A 73 17.34 -9.00 4.63
CA GLU A 73 18.16 -8.84 5.83
C GLU A 73 19.10 -7.65 5.65
N ILE A 74 19.10 -6.75 6.62
CA ILE A 74 20.04 -5.63 6.68
C ILE A 74 20.91 -5.75 7.93
N ASP A 75 22.15 -5.29 7.85
CA ASP A 75 23.03 -5.23 9.01
C ASP A 75 22.53 -4.18 10.01
N LYS A 76 22.59 -4.53 11.30
CA LYS A 76 22.39 -3.53 12.36
C LYS A 76 23.72 -2.85 12.71
N PRO A 77 23.70 -1.59 13.18
CA PRO A 77 24.91 -0.89 13.60
C PRO A 77 25.68 -1.58 14.74
N ASP A 78 24.97 -2.30 15.62
CA ASP A 78 25.48 -3.00 16.80
C ASP A 78 25.85 -4.47 16.54
N GLY A 79 25.76 -4.92 15.28
CA GLY A 79 26.00 -6.31 14.88
C GLY A 79 24.73 -7.14 14.74
N GLY A 80 24.83 -8.21 13.95
CA GLY A 80 23.71 -9.08 13.61
C GLY A 80 22.81 -8.52 12.49
N LYS A 81 21.78 -9.30 12.13
CA LYS A 81 20.86 -8.99 11.02
C LYS A 81 19.49 -8.53 11.52
N ARG A 82 18.90 -7.53 10.86
CA ARG A 82 17.49 -7.14 10.99
C ARG A 82 16.72 -7.68 9.78
N LYS A 83 15.73 -8.53 10.05
CA LYS A 83 14.80 -9.03 9.04
C LYS A 83 13.73 -7.98 8.79
N LEU A 84 13.62 -7.48 7.57
CA LEU A 84 12.56 -6.58 7.13
C LEU A 84 11.57 -7.34 6.22
N GLY A 85 10.32 -6.89 6.24
CA GLY A 85 9.31 -7.23 5.24
C GLY A 85 8.97 -5.98 4.46
N ILE A 86 9.13 -6.02 3.14
CA ILE A 86 8.86 -4.90 2.25
C ILE A 86 7.59 -5.23 1.46
N PRO A 87 6.46 -4.56 1.73
CA PRO A 87 5.24 -4.71 0.95
C PRO A 87 5.41 -4.14 -0.47
N ASN A 88 4.53 -4.54 -1.39
CA ASN A 88 4.43 -3.94 -2.72
C ASN A 88 4.00 -2.47 -2.60
N VAL A 89 4.28 -1.66 -3.62
CA VAL A 89 3.98 -0.22 -3.57
C VAL A 89 2.48 0.02 -3.37
N ILE A 90 1.63 -0.77 -4.03
CA ILE A 90 0.16 -0.68 -3.90
C ILE A 90 -0.25 -0.93 -2.44
N ASP A 91 0.24 -2.00 -1.84
CA ASP A 91 -0.04 -2.34 -0.44
C ASP A 91 0.40 -1.23 0.51
N ARG A 92 1.57 -0.62 0.28
CA ARG A 92 2.03 0.52 1.08
C ARG A 92 1.10 1.72 0.96
N VAL A 93 0.59 2.01 -0.24
CA VAL A 93 -0.36 3.11 -0.45
C VAL A 93 -1.68 2.83 0.28
N ILE A 94 -2.22 1.62 0.17
CA ILE A 94 -3.45 1.23 0.86
C ILE A 94 -3.26 1.27 2.38
N GLN A 95 -2.18 0.70 2.90
CA GLN A 95 -1.86 0.74 4.33
C GLN A 95 -1.69 2.17 4.84
N GLN A 96 -1.04 3.03 4.05
CA GLN A 96 -0.86 4.44 4.40
C GLN A 96 -2.20 5.20 4.38
N ALA A 97 -3.10 4.88 3.43
CA ALA A 97 -4.44 5.46 3.37
C ALA A 97 -5.31 5.01 4.56
N ILE A 98 -5.21 3.75 4.98
CA ILE A 98 -5.82 3.23 6.22
C ILE A 98 -5.29 4.00 7.43
N ALA A 99 -3.98 4.15 7.55
CA ALA A 99 -3.34 4.84 8.67
C ALA A 99 -3.66 6.34 8.76
N GLN A 100 -4.25 6.94 7.71
CA GLN A 100 -4.66 8.35 7.70
C GLN A 100 -6.07 8.58 8.26
N ILE A 101 -6.88 7.52 8.37
CA ILE A 101 -8.29 7.60 8.77
C ILE A 101 -8.59 6.83 10.08
N LEU A 102 -7.60 6.07 10.57
CA LEU A 102 -7.61 5.41 11.88
C LEU A 102 -6.82 6.25 12.89
#